data_AF-A0A2G0V7D6-F1
#
_entry.id   AF-A0A2G0V7D6-F1
#
_cell.length_a   1.000
_cell.length_b   1.000
_cell.length_c   1.000
_cell.angle_alpha   90.00
_cell.angle_beta   90.00
_cell.angle_gamma   90.00
#
_symmetry.space_group_name_H-M   'P 1'
#
loop_
_entity.id
_entity.type
_entity.pdbx_description
1 polymer ?
#
loop_
_entity_poly.entity_id
_entity_poly.type
_entity_poly.pdbx_seq_one_letter_code
_entity_poly.pdbx_strand_id
1 'polypeptide(L)'
;MCDVGLILKAVYTAYKLKAVNTKIYTDFKVSHTYTIVTEGVSSVHIRGIAKELHGLFKDLYGSSTFVTQSSSQWHVVCCSSILVHIMKADVRCFYTLGSLFNNELCLKQQAFSIYI
;
A
#
# COMPACT_ATOMS: atom_id res chain seq x y z
N MET A 1 16.55 -8.37 0.42
CA MET A 1 16.20 -8.59 -1.00
C MET A 1 14.77 -8.12 -1.16
N CYS A 2 14.51 -7.04 -1.89
CA CYS A 2 13.15 -6.51 -2.00
C CYS A 2 12.35 -7.39 -2.98
N ASP A 3 11.25 -7.96 -2.52
CA ASP A 3 10.43 -8.86 -3.31
C ASP A 3 9.47 -8.04 -4.18
N VAL A 4 9.86 -7.78 -5.44
CA VAL A 4 9.00 -7.13 -6.43
C VAL A 4 7.68 -7.89 -6.58
N GLY A 5 7.68 -9.22 -6.44
CA GLY A 5 6.46 -10.04 -6.45
C GLY A 5 5.49 -9.65 -5.34
N LEU A 6 5.99 -9.35 -4.14
CA LEU A 6 5.16 -8.88 -3.03
C LEU A 6 4.51 -7.53 -3.32
N ILE A 7 5.24 -6.59 -3.92
CA ILE A 7 4.71 -5.28 -4.32
C ILE A 7 3.57 -5.47 -5.32
N LEU A 8 3.80 -6.28 -6.36
CA LEU A 8 2.81 -6.53 -7.40
C LEU A 8 1.57 -7.22 -6.82
N LYS A 9 1.74 -8.17 -5.89
CA LYS A 9 0.63 -8.86 -5.20
C LYS A 9 -0.15 -7.91 -4.29
N ALA A 10 0.52 -7.00 -3.56
CA ALA A 10 -0.15 -5.99 -2.74
C ALA A 10 -0.95 -5.00 -3.61
N VAL A 11 -0.39 -4.56 -4.74
CA VAL A 11 -1.08 -3.68 -5.71
C VAL A 11 -2.29 -4.38 -6.31
N TYR A 12 -2.15 -5.66 -6.68
CA TYR A 12 -3.24 -6.47 -7.18
C TYR A 12 -4.35 -6.67 -6.14
N THR A 13 -3.99 -6.96 -4.88
CA THR A 13 -4.96 -7.08 -3.78
C THR A 13 -5.74 -5.77 -3.58
N ALA A 14 -5.04 -4.63 -3.56
CA ALA A 14 -5.70 -3.32 -3.48
C ALA A 14 -6.66 -3.10 -4.67
N TYR A 15 -6.25 -3.46 -5.88
CA TYR A 15 -7.09 -3.38 -7.08
C TYR A 15 -8.33 -4.31 -7.00
N LYS A 16 -8.15 -5.56 -6.60
CA LYS A 16 -9.25 -6.55 -6.44
C LYS A 16 -10.32 -6.04 -5.49
N LEU A 17 -9.89 -5.31 -4.46
CA LEU A 17 -10.76 -4.68 -3.47
C LEU A 17 -11.33 -3.34 -3.93
N LYS A 18 -11.12 -2.92 -5.18
CA LYS A 18 -11.59 -1.65 -5.76
C LYS A 18 -11.01 -0.42 -5.05
N ALA A 19 -9.80 -0.52 -4.49
CA ALA A 19 -9.07 0.65 -4.03
C ALA A 19 -8.73 1.56 -5.22
N VAL A 20 -8.80 2.87 -5.01
CA VAL A 20 -8.68 3.87 -6.08
C VAL A 20 -7.39 4.68 -5.96
N ASN A 21 -6.98 5.29 -7.07
CA ASN A 21 -5.80 6.16 -7.14
C ASN A 21 -4.51 5.55 -6.54
N THR A 22 -4.32 4.24 -6.66
CA THR A 22 -3.13 3.56 -6.14
C THR A 22 -1.88 4.06 -6.86
N LYS A 23 -0.89 4.52 -6.09
CA LYS A 23 0.43 4.96 -6.53
C LYS A 23 1.50 4.26 -5.73
N ILE A 24 2.66 4.04 -6.35
CA ILE A 24 3.78 3.33 -5.75
C ILE A 24 4.99 4.25 -5.84
N TYR A 25 5.73 4.36 -4.76
CA TYR A 25 6.89 5.21 -4.65
C TYR A 25 8.07 4.42 -4.11
N THR A 26 9.29 4.82 -4.50
CA THR A 26 10.51 4.36 -3.84
C THR A 26 11.08 5.48 -3.00
N ASP A 27 11.43 5.19 -1.75
CA ASP A 27 12.21 6.10 -0.95
C ASP A 27 13.67 5.60 -0.83
N PHE A 28 14.58 6.36 -1.44
CA PHE A 28 16.02 6.13 -1.31
C PHE A 28 16.60 6.70 0.00
N LYS A 29 15.92 7.66 0.65
CA LYS A 29 16.40 8.29 1.89
C LYS A 29 16.11 7.43 3.13
N VAL A 30 14.99 6.72 3.14
CA VAL A 30 14.58 5.81 4.23
C VAL A 30 14.77 4.37 3.77
N SER A 31 16.04 3.97 3.64
CA SER A 31 16.49 2.58 3.44
C SER A 31 15.53 1.69 2.63
N HIS A 32 15.52 1.83 1.31
CA HIS A 32 14.86 0.91 0.35
C HIS A 32 13.39 0.56 0.66
N THR A 33 12.63 1.51 1.20
CA THR A 33 11.21 1.31 1.51
C THR A 33 10.36 1.63 0.28
N TYR A 34 9.57 0.68 -0.18
CA TYR A 34 8.53 0.91 -1.18
C TYR A 34 7.28 1.38 -0.48
N THR A 35 6.76 2.54 -0.89
CA THR A 35 5.54 3.09 -0.33
C THR A 35 4.41 2.98 -1.34
N ILE A 36 3.34 2.30 -0.97
CA ILE A 36 2.11 2.23 -1.74
C ILE A 36 1.11 3.17 -1.08
N VAL A 37 0.55 4.11 -1.85
CA VAL A 37 -0.51 5.00 -1.38
C VAL A 37 -1.76 4.73 -2.19
N THR A 38 -2.86 4.38 -1.52
CA THR A 38 -4.13 4.06 -2.15
C THR A 38 -5.30 4.69 -1.38
N GLU A 39 -6.42 4.86 -2.06
CA GLU A 39 -7.62 5.47 -1.51
C GLU A 39 -8.75 4.45 -1.32
N GLY A 40 -9.45 4.56 -0.20
CA GLY A 40 -10.72 3.90 0.05
C GLY A 40 -11.88 4.90 0.09
N VAL A 41 -13.05 4.45 -0.37
CA VAL A 41 -14.25 5.30 -0.49
C VAL A 41 -15.00 5.53 0.83
N SER A 42 -14.75 4.71 1.85
CA SER A 42 -15.38 4.81 3.17
C SER A 42 -14.46 4.23 4.24
N SER A 43 -14.73 4.52 5.52
CA SER A 43 -13.97 3.98 6.64
C SER A 43 -14.01 2.45 6.69
N VAL A 44 -15.15 1.85 6.37
CA VAL A 44 -15.34 0.40 6.29
C VAL A 44 -14.51 -0.19 5.13
N HIS A 45 -14.53 0.47 3.97
CA HIS A 45 -13.73 0.06 2.81
C HIS A 45 -12.23 0.11 3.12
N ILE A 46 -11.75 1.21 3.70
CA ILE A 46 -10.35 1.38 4.14
C ILE A 46 -9.93 0.24 5.08
N ARG A 47 -10.76 -0.06 6.09
CA ARG A 47 -10.48 -1.13 7.04
C ARG A 47 -10.45 -2.51 6.36
N GLY A 48 -11.36 -2.76 5.42
CA GLY A 48 -11.39 -3.98 4.62
C GLY A 48 -10.10 -4.18 3.83
N ILE A 49 -9.66 -3.14 3.10
CA ILE A 49 -8.39 -3.16 2.36
C ILE A 49 -7.21 -3.44 3.32
N ALA A 50 -7.16 -2.73 4.45
CA ALA A 50 -6.09 -2.89 5.42
C ALA A 50 -6.03 -4.31 5.99
N LYS A 51 -7.18 -4.91 6.30
CA LYS A 51 -7.28 -6.28 6.82
C LYS A 51 -6.76 -7.31 5.82
N GLU A 52 -7.16 -7.20 4.56
CA GLU A 52 -6.74 -8.13 3.50
C GLU A 52 -5.24 -8.02 3.19
N LEU A 53 -4.71 -6.80 3.12
CA LEU A 53 -3.27 -6.59 2.94
C LEU A 53 -2.45 -7.08 4.13
N HIS A 54 -2.95 -6.85 5.35
CA HIS A 54 -2.32 -7.38 6.55
C HIS A 54 -2.34 -8.92 6.56
N GLY A 55 -3.45 -9.55 6.16
CA GLY A 55 -3.55 -11.00 5.98
C GLY A 55 -2.52 -11.51 4.97
N LEU A 56 -2.47 -10.91 3.78
CA LEU A 56 -1.50 -11.22 2.74
C LEU A 56 -0.05 -11.19 3.25
N PHE A 57 0.32 -10.14 3.99
CA PHE A 57 1.67 -9.99 4.51
C PHE A 57 1.96 -10.98 5.63
N LYS A 58 1.00 -11.21 6.53
CA LYS A 58 1.14 -12.18 7.62
C LYS A 58 1.34 -13.61 7.09
N ASP A 59 0.64 -13.99 6.03
CA ASP A 59 0.77 -15.32 5.42
C ASP A 59 2.17 -15.57 4.82
N LEU A 60 2.85 -14.50 4.38
CA LEU A 60 4.16 -14.59 3.72
C LEU A 60 5.33 -14.33 4.68
N TYR A 61 5.16 -13.46 5.68
CA TYR A 61 6.25 -12.96 6.54
C TYR A 61 5.97 -13.15 8.05
N GLY A 62 4.86 -13.79 8.41
CA GLY A 62 4.52 -14.13 9.79
C GLY A 62 4.41 -12.89 10.69
N SER A 63 5.03 -12.97 11.87
CA SER A 63 4.96 -11.97 12.95
C SER A 63 5.60 -10.61 12.62
N SER A 64 6.31 -10.49 11.50
CA SER A 64 6.97 -9.24 11.08
C SER A 64 6.00 -8.26 10.39
N THR A 65 4.74 -8.65 10.21
CA THR A 65 3.67 -7.78 9.71
C THR A 65 2.98 -7.09 10.88
N PHE A 66 2.80 -5.77 10.78
CA PHE A 66 2.03 -5.02 11.77
C PHE A 66 1.31 -3.81 11.17
N VAL A 67 0.19 -3.44 11.78
CA VAL A 67 -0.54 -2.21 11.47
C VAL A 67 0.03 -1.11 12.37
N THR A 68 0.67 -0.10 11.79
CA THR A 68 1.35 0.98 12.54
C THR A 68 0.44 2.14 12.88
N GLN A 69 -0.55 2.42 12.02
CA GLN A 69 -1.52 3.50 12.19
C GLN A 69 -2.90 2.95 11.83
N SER A 70 -3.89 3.16 12.70
CA SER A 70 -5.27 2.75 12.46
C SER A 70 -6.23 3.82 12.94
N SER A 71 -6.89 4.49 11.99
CA SER A 71 -7.93 5.50 12.24
C SER A 71 -9.07 5.31 11.24
N SER A 72 -10.22 5.92 11.46
CA SER A 72 -11.36 5.77 10.54
C SER A 72 -11.07 6.26 9.10
N GLN A 73 -10.09 7.15 8.91
CA GLN A 73 -9.79 7.77 7.62
C GLN A 73 -8.42 7.37 7.04
N TRP A 74 -7.55 6.77 7.84
CA TRP A 74 -6.18 6.44 7.43
C TRP A 74 -5.68 5.21 8.18
N HIS A 75 -5.33 4.18 7.42
CA HIS A 75 -4.61 3.01 7.90
C HIS A 75 -3.24 2.89 7.25
N VAL A 76 -2.28 2.37 8.00
CA VAL A 76 -0.94 2.04 7.50
C VAL A 76 -0.63 0.60 7.84
N VAL A 77 -0.37 -0.19 6.80
CA VAL A 77 0.06 -1.60 6.92
C VAL A 77 1.52 -1.67 6.54
N CYS A 78 2.35 -2.23 7.42
CA CYS A 78 3.78 -2.35 7.21
C CYS A 78 4.20 -3.83 7.16
N CYS A 79 5.10 -4.15 6.25
CA CYS A 79 5.77 -5.45 6.18
C CYS A 79 7.18 -5.28 5.62
N SER A 80 8.20 -5.51 6.45
CA SER A 80 9.62 -5.44 6.06
C SER A 80 9.96 -4.11 5.36
N SER A 81 10.13 -4.13 4.03
CA SER A 81 10.47 -2.96 3.19
C SER A 81 9.26 -2.34 2.46
N ILE A 82 8.03 -2.74 2.78
CA ILE A 82 6.81 -2.20 2.15
C ILE A 82 5.94 -1.50 3.20
N LEU A 83 5.53 -0.29 2.86
CA LEU A 83 4.59 0.53 3.62
C LEU A 83 3.38 0.84 2.75
N VAL A 84 2.18 0.48 3.21
CA VAL A 84 0.94 0.71 2.48
C VAL A 84 0.05 1.68 3.24
N HIS A 85 -0.11 2.89 2.70
CA HIS A 85 -1.02 3.91 3.18
C HIS A 85 -2.37 3.77 2.47
N ILE A 86 -3.42 3.59 3.26
CA ILE A 86 -4.80 3.46 2.79
C ILE A 86 -5.58 4.59 3.43
N MET A 87 -5.98 5.57 2.62
CA MET A 87 -6.53 6.84 3.10
C MET A 87 -7.90 7.12 2.48
N LYS A 88 -8.68 8.01 3.09
CA LYS A 88 -9.69 8.75 2.32
C LYS A 88 -9.03 9.80 1.43
N ALA A 89 -9.72 10.17 0.36
CA ALA A 89 -9.24 11.14 -0.63
C ALA A 89 -8.94 12.53 -0.01
N ASP A 90 -9.79 13.01 0.91
CA ASP A 90 -9.60 14.27 1.62
C ASP A 90 -8.33 14.27 2.49
N VAL A 91 -8.11 13.19 3.25
CA VAL A 91 -6.90 13.01 4.06
C VAL A 91 -5.65 12.94 3.19
N ARG A 92 -5.70 12.19 2.09
CA ARG A 92 -4.57 12.11 1.16
C ARG A 92 -4.23 13.48 0.56
N CYS A 93 -5.25 14.26 0.19
CA CYS A 93 -5.07 15.61 -0.34
C CYS A 93 -4.42 16.52 0.71
N PHE A 94 -4.89 16.47 1.96
CA PHE A 94 -4.33 17.27 3.05
C PHE A 94 -2.84 16.95 3.30
N TYR A 95 -2.48 15.67 3.43
CA TYR A 95 -1.10 15.27 3.77
C TYR A 95 -0.15 15.29 2.57
N THR A 96 -0.66 15.28 1.33
CA THR A 96 0.13 15.33 0.09
C THR A 96 1.37 14.41 0.11
N LEU A 97 1.21 13.17 0.58
CA LEU A 97 2.33 12.24 0.79
C LEU A 97 3.19 12.04 -0.46
N GLY A 98 2.61 12.15 -1.66
CA GLY A 98 3.35 12.07 -2.93
C GLY A 98 4.50 13.08 -3.04
N SER A 99 4.41 14.23 -2.39
CA SER A 99 5.47 15.26 -2.39
C SER A 99 6.71 14.87 -1.57
N LEU A 100 6.58 13.87 -0.70
CA LEU A 100 7.68 13.41 0.15
C LEU A 100 8.61 12.42 -0.57
N PHE A 101 8.15 11.83 -1.68
CA PHE A 101 8.87 10.78 -2.39
C PHE A 101 9.50 11.30 -3.68
N ASN A 102 10.70 10.80 -3.99
CA ASN A 102 11.47 11.29 -5.14
C ASN A 102 10.96 10.74 -6.48
N ASN A 103 10.47 9.50 -6.53
CA ASN A 103 10.06 8.82 -7.76
C ASN A 103 8.78 8.01 -7.57
N GLU A 104 7.82 8.22 -8.47
CA GLU A 104 6.65 7.35 -8.65
C GLU A 104 7.01 6.20 -9.62
N LEU A 105 6.72 4.96 -9.24
CA LEU A 105 6.93 3.79 -10.07
C LEU A 105 5.67 3.39 -10.82
N CYS A 106 5.81 3.16 -12.13
CA CYS A 106 4.72 2.68 -12.97
C CYS A 106 4.65 1.12 -13.01
N LEU A 107 4.42 0.48 -11.86
CA LEU A 107 4.35 -1.00 -11.78
C LEU A 107 2.94 -1.56 -12.02
N LYS A 108 1.94 -0.72 -12.27
CA LYS A 108 0.55 -1.18 -12.49
C LYS A 108 0.45 -2.16 -13.65
N GLN A 109 1.01 -1.82 -14.81
CA GLN A 109 0.94 -2.67 -16.01
C GLN A 109 1.61 -4.03 -15.79
N GLN A 110 2.72 -4.07 -15.06
CA GLN A 110 3.41 -5.31 -14.71
C GLN A 110 2.59 -6.17 -13.74
N ALA A 111 1.93 -5.57 -12.74
CA ALA A 111 1.09 -6.32 -11.79
C ALA A 111 -0.08 -7.01 -12.51
N PHE A 112 -0.71 -6.30 -13.45
CA PHE A 112 -1.82 -6.85 -14.22
C PHE A 112 -1.39 -7.98 -15.16
N SER A 113 -0.24 -7.87 -15.80
CA SER A 113 0.25 -8.93 -16.69
C SER A 113 0.58 -10.26 -15.99
N ILE A 114 0.79 -10.25 -14.68
CA ILE A 114 1.20 -11.44 -13.91
C ILE A 114 0.02 -12.10 -13.19
N TYR A 115 -0.96 -11.32 -12.75
CA TYR A 115 -2.06 -11.79 -11.89
C TYR A 115 -3.45 -11.70 -12.52
N ILE A 116 -3.56 -11.25 -13.78
CA ILE A 116 -4.74 -11.39 -14.65
C ILE A 116 -4.38 -12.37 -15.77
#